data_AF-A0AAE1GCC9-F1
#
_entry.id   AF-A0AAE1GCC9-F1
#
_cell.length_a   1.000
_cell.length_b   1.000
_cell.length_c   1.000
_cell.angle_alpha   90.00
_cell.angle_beta   90.00
_cell.angle_gamma   90.00
#
_symmetry.space_group_name_H-M   'P 1'
#
loop_
_entity.id
_entity.type
_entity.pdbx_description
1 polymer ?
#
loop_
_entity_poly.entity_id
_entity_poly.type
_entity_poly.pdbx_seq_one_letter_code
_entity_poly.pdbx_strand_id
1 'polypeptide(L)'
;MTPIAYPTTRGEERFNASHRITRCVVERTFGVLKSRFRCLHESGGSLQYEPRKAVKIVIACMLLHNYCVDRRLPIDGDVLQEQEVPVQPVRNDRQSPGQVGRQEIIRNFFS
;
A
#
# COMPACT_ATOMS: atom_id res chain seq x y z
N MET A 1 -0.50 -5.91 6.91
CA MET A 1 -0.98 -7.31 6.81
C MET A 1 -0.04 -8.05 5.87
N THR A 2 0.37 -9.27 6.20
CA THR A 2 1.43 -9.99 5.47
C THR A 2 0.81 -11.16 4.69
N PRO A 3 1.25 -11.45 3.45
CA PRO A 3 0.82 -12.65 2.73
C PRO A 3 1.21 -13.94 3.47
N ILE A 4 0.51 -15.03 3.17
CA ILE A 4 0.85 -16.37 3.65
C ILE A 4 1.91 -16.96 2.73
N ALA A 5 3.07 -17.30 3.29
CA ALA A 5 4.21 -17.82 2.53
C ALA A 5 3.91 -19.20 1.92
N TYR A 6 3.22 -20.06 2.66
CA TYR A 6 2.89 -21.43 2.27
C TYR A 6 1.39 -21.66 2.51
N PRO A 7 0.51 -21.20 1.59
CA PRO A 7 -0.92 -21.45 1.71
C PRO A 7 -1.18 -22.96 1.57
N THR A 8 -1.94 -23.52 2.50
CA THR A 8 -2.30 -24.94 2.55
C THR A 8 -3.79 -25.17 2.33
N THR A 9 -4.61 -24.14 2.53
CA THR A 9 -6.06 -24.19 2.33
C THR A 9 -6.50 -23.25 1.21
N ARG A 10 -7.64 -23.56 0.57
CA ARG A 10 -8.21 -22.72 -0.49
C ARG A 10 -8.59 -21.31 -0.02
N GLY A 11 -8.96 -21.16 1.25
CA GLY A 11 -9.18 -19.88 1.89
C GLY A 11 -7.92 -19.02 1.96
N GLU A 12 -6.77 -19.62 2.30
CA GLU A 12 -5.48 -18.93 2.35
C GLU A 12 -5.01 -18.50 0.95
N GLU A 13 -5.23 -19.33 -0.08
CA GLU A 13 -4.95 -18.97 -1.48
C GLU A 13 -5.81 -17.78 -1.95
N ARG A 14 -7.12 -17.82 -1.69
CA ARG A 14 -8.06 -16.74 -2.03
C ARG A 14 -7.73 -15.45 -1.29
N PHE A 15 -7.33 -15.55 -0.02
CA PHE A 15 -6.83 -14.44 0.76
C PHE A 15 -5.58 -13.83 0.11
N ASN A 16 -4.57 -14.63 -0.23
CA ASN A 16 -3.35 -14.15 -0.87
C ASN A 16 -3.63 -13.48 -2.22
N ALA A 17 -4.52 -14.04 -3.04
CA ALA A 17 -4.92 -13.45 -4.31
C ALA A 17 -5.58 -12.07 -4.12
N SER A 18 -6.54 -11.98 -3.18
CA SER A 18 -7.23 -10.72 -2.88
C SER A 18 -6.29 -9.68 -2.26
N HIS A 19 -5.39 -10.14 -1.38
CA HIS A 19 -4.37 -9.31 -0.76
C HIS A 19 -3.42 -8.72 -1.81
N ARG A 20 -2.97 -9.54 -2.78
CA ARG A 20 -2.12 -9.09 -3.90
C ARG A 20 -2.81 -8.01 -4.75
N ILE A 21 -4.07 -8.24 -5.13
CA ILE A 21 -4.83 -7.27 -5.93
C ILE A 21 -4.97 -5.95 -5.18
N THR A 22 -5.37 -6.02 -3.90
CA THR A 22 -5.52 -4.84 -3.04
C THR A 22 -4.21 -4.07 -2.92
N ARG A 23 -3.10 -4.79 -2.66
CA ARG A 23 -1.77 -4.19 -2.55
C ARG A 23 -1.35 -3.49 -3.85
N CYS A 24 -1.56 -4.13 -5.00
CA CYS A 24 -1.24 -3.55 -6.31
C CYS A 24 -1.98 -2.23 -6.55
N VAL A 25 -3.26 -2.16 -6.20
CA VAL A 25 -4.07 -0.93 -6.33
C VAL A 25 -3.52 0.18 -5.41
N VAL A 26 -3.23 -0.16 -4.15
CA VAL A 26 -2.69 0.80 -3.16
C VAL A 26 -1.32 1.33 -3.58
N GLU A 27 -0.41 0.44 -3.99
CA GLU A 27 0.95 0.80 -4.43
C GLU A 27 0.90 1.67 -5.68
N ARG A 28 0.09 1.29 -6.69
CA ARG A 28 -0.10 2.12 -7.89
C ARG A 28 -0.63 3.50 -7.54
N THR A 29 -1.59 3.59 -6.62
CA THR A 29 -2.16 4.86 -6.17
C THR A 29 -1.10 5.75 -5.53
N PHE A 30 -0.26 5.18 -4.64
CA PHE A 30 0.84 5.92 -4.02
C PHE A 30 1.92 6.31 -5.02
N GLY A 31 2.25 5.45 -6.00
CA GLY A 31 3.18 5.78 -7.07
C GLY A 31 2.72 7.00 -7.88
N VAL A 32 1.43 7.06 -8.23
CA VAL A 32 0.83 8.22 -8.91
C VAL A 32 0.89 9.48 -8.04
N LEU A 33 0.55 9.37 -6.75
CA LEU A 33 0.59 10.51 -5.83
C LEU A 33 2.02 11.06 -5.66
N LYS A 34 3.01 10.18 -5.49
CA LYS A 34 4.43 10.56 -5.35
C LYS A 34 5.01 11.14 -6.65
N SER A 35 4.59 10.62 -7.80
CA SER A 35 4.98 11.17 -9.11
C SER A 35 4.43 12.59 -9.29
N ARG A 36 3.13 12.79 -9.03
CA ARG A 36 2.48 14.11 -9.14
C ARG A 36 2.96 15.12 -8.09
N PHE A 37 3.17 14.67 -6.86
CA PHE A 37 3.59 15.52 -5.74
C PHE A 37 4.95 15.06 -5.22
N ARG A 38 6.02 15.59 -5.80
CA ARG A 38 7.40 15.21 -5.46
C ARG A 38 7.76 15.43 -3.99
N CYS A 39 7.04 16.30 -3.26
CA CYS A 39 7.21 16.45 -1.81
C CYS A 39 6.87 15.17 -1.02
N LEU A 40 6.11 14.24 -1.60
CA LEU A 40 5.83 12.91 -1.03
C LEU A 40 6.89 11.87 -1.42
N HIS A 41 7.77 12.18 -2.37
CA HIS A 41 8.84 11.31 -2.85
C HIS A 41 10.19 11.72 -2.25
N GLU A 42 11.09 10.76 -2.08
CA GLU A 42 12.40 11.01 -1.46
C GLU A 42 13.24 12.02 -2.26
N SER A 43 13.14 11.99 -3.58
CA SER A 43 13.83 12.96 -4.44
C SER A 43 13.40 14.42 -4.19
N GLY A 44 12.21 14.65 -3.63
CA GLY A 44 11.72 15.98 -3.28
C GLY A 44 12.11 16.41 -1.87
N GLY A 45 13.03 15.68 -1.22
CA GLY A 45 13.56 15.98 0.11
C GLY A 45 12.89 15.23 1.26
N SER A 46 11.87 14.41 0.97
CA SER A 46 10.97 13.79 1.96
C SER A 46 10.25 14.81 2.84
N LEU A 47 9.18 14.39 3.52
CA LEU A 47 8.46 15.27 4.45
C LEU A 47 9.23 15.42 5.77
N GLN A 48 10.10 16.42 5.87
CA GLN A 48 10.84 16.79 7.08
C GLN A 48 9.98 17.64 8.04
N TYR A 49 8.78 17.15 8.37
CA TYR A 49 7.84 17.83 9.25
C TYR A 49 7.38 16.92 10.38
N GLU A 50 6.96 17.51 11.50
CA GLU A 50 6.29 16.75 12.55
C GLU A 50 5.09 15.96 11.98
N PRO A 51 4.79 14.76 12.50
CA PRO A 51 3.74 13.89 11.97
C PRO A 51 2.38 14.60 11.78
N ARG A 52 2.01 15.48 12.72
CA ARG A 52 0.76 16.26 12.63
C ARG A 52 0.71 17.17 11.40
N LYS A 53 1.85 17.75 11.01
CA LYS A 53 1.94 18.61 9.81
C LYS A 53 2.11 17.77 8.55
N ALA A 54 2.89 16.69 8.59
CA ALA A 54 3.03 15.76 7.47
C ALA A 54 1.66 15.20 7.03
N VAL A 55 0.80 14.79 7.97
CA VAL A 55 -0.55 14.32 7.67
C VAL A 55 -1.38 15.38 6.94
N LYS A 56 -1.32 16.66 7.36
CA LYS A 56 -2.03 17.75 6.68
C LYS A 56 -1.55 17.93 5.24
N ILE A 57 -0.25 17.80 5.00
CA ILE A 57 0.33 17.88 3.64
C ILE A 57 -0.16 16.72 2.78
N VAL A 58 -0.13 15.48 3.31
CA VAL A 58 -0.65 14.30 2.62
C VAL A 58 -2.12 14.46 2.25
N ILE A 59 -2.95 14.95 3.19
CA ILE A 59 -4.38 15.22 2.93
C ILE A 59 -4.54 16.26 1.82
N ALA A 60 -3.78 17.36 1.85
CA ALA A 60 -3.82 18.38 0.81
C ALA A 60 -3.46 17.80 -0.57
N CYS A 61 -2.43 16.96 -0.65
CA CYS A 61 -2.06 16.24 -1.89
C CYS A 61 -3.20 15.34 -2.38
N MET A 62 -3.89 14.61 -1.50
CA MET A 62 -5.04 13.77 -1.87
C MET A 62 -6.21 14.60 -2.41
N LEU A 63 -6.54 15.73 -1.75
CA LEU A 63 -7.60 16.63 -2.21
C LEU A 63 -7.27 17.22 -3.59
N LEU A 64 -6.05 17.71 -3.77
CA LEU A 64 -5.58 18.24 -5.05
C LEU A 64 -5.53 17.16 -6.14
N HIS A 65 -5.13 15.93 -5.79
CA HIS A 65 -5.18 14.79 -6.72
C HIS A 65 -6.60 14.57 -7.26
N ASN A 66 -7.58 14.49 -6.36
CA ASN A 66 -8.97 14.27 -6.75
C ASN A 66 -9.49 15.40 -7.64
N TYR A 67 -9.14 16.65 -7.33
CA TYR A 67 -9.47 17.79 -8.17
C TYR A 67 -8.84 17.68 -9.56
N CYS A 68 -7.57 17.28 -9.67
CA CYS A 68 -6.91 17.06 -10.96
C CYS A 68 -7.57 15.93 -11.76
N VAL A 69 -7.98 14.84 -11.10
CA VAL A 69 -8.67 13.71 -11.75
C VAL A 69 -10.02 14.15 -12.31
N ASP A 70 -10.82 14.86 -11.51
CA ASP A 70 -12.12 15.42 -11.92
C ASP A 70 -11.98 16.32 -13.15
N ARG A 71 -10.94 17.16 -13.17
CA ARG A 71 -10.63 18.08 -14.28
C ARG A 71 -9.84 17.43 -15.43
N ARG A 72 -9.57 16.12 -15.36
CA ARG A 72 -8.79 15.37 -16.37
C ARG A 72 -7.43 16.00 -16.66
N LEU A 73 -6.78 16.58 -15.65
CA LEU A 73 -5.46 17.17 -15.80
C LEU A 73 -4.39 16.07 -15.93
N PRO A 74 -3.42 16.22 -16.84
CA PRO A 74 -2.35 15.25 -17.02
C PRO A 74 -1.55 15.07 -15.73
N ILE A 75 -0.91 13.91 -15.59
CA ILE A 75 0.10 13.69 -14.55
C ILE A 75 1.42 14.13 -15.17
N ASP A 76 1.89 15.31 -14.77
CA ASP A 76 3.20 15.81 -15.18
C ASP A 76 4.26 15.17 -14.28
N GLY A 77 4.87 14.08 -14.75
CA GLY A 77 5.92 13.37 -14.03
C GLY A 77 6.09 11.94 -14.54
N ASP A 78 7.32 11.46 -14.62
CA ASP A 78 7.61 10.06 -14.91
C ASP A 78 6.86 9.17 -13.90
N VAL A 79 6.20 8.13 -14.39
CA VAL A 79 5.61 7.10 -13.53
C VAL A 79 6.77 6.40 -12.83
N LEU A 80 7.01 6.76 -11.58
CA LEU A 80 8.04 6.13 -10.77
C LEU A 80 7.65 4.67 -10.57
N GLN A 81 8.40 3.76 -11.19
CA GLN A 81 8.32 2.34 -10.88
C GLN A 81 8.97 2.13 -9.52
N GLU A 82 8.15 2.04 -8.47
CA GLU A 82 8.64 1.55 -7.19
C GLU A 82 9.01 0.07 -7.36
N GLN A 83 10.28 -0.26 -7.12
CA GLN A 83 10.72 -1.65 -7.12
C GLN A 83 9.98 -2.39 -5.99
N GLU A 84 9.25 -3.44 -6.33
CA GLU A 84 8.70 -4.36 -5.34
C GLU A 84 9.88 -4.97 -4.55
N VAL A 85 10.07 -4.54 -3.29
CA VAL A 85 11.02 -5.21 -2.40
C VAL A 85 10.45 -6.59 -2.09
N PRO A 86 11.16 -7.69 -2.43
CA PRO A 86 10.68 -9.03 -2.12
C PRO A 86 10.48 -9.16 -0.62
N VAL A 87 9.24 -9.37 -0.19
CA VAL A 87 8.94 -9.65 1.21
C VAL A 87 9.44 -11.06 1.51
N GLN A 88 10.63 -11.15 2.10
CA GLN A 88 11.18 -12.41 2.58
C GLN A 88 10.19 -13.04 3.57
N PRO A 89 9.82 -14.33 3.43
CA PRO A 89 8.96 -14.99 4.38
C PRO A 89 9.69 -15.12 5.72
N VAL A 90 9.32 -14.29 6.69
CA VAL A 90 9.82 -14.42 8.07
C VAL A 90 9.16 -15.66 8.68
N ARG A 91 9.95 -16.71 8.94
CA ARG A 91 9.54 -17.84 9.81
C ARG A 91 9.36 -17.31 11.22
N ASN A 92 8.12 -17.10 11.64
CA ASN A 92 7.79 -16.82 13.04
C ASN A 92 7.31 -18.12 13.69
N ASP A 93 8.17 -18.75 14.50
CA ASP A 93 7.82 -19.90 15.34
C ASP A 93 6.92 -19.54 16.54
N ARG A 94 6.53 -18.25 16.67
CA ARG A 94 5.57 -17.76 17.66
C ARG A 94 4.37 -17.14 16.96
N GLN A 95 3.16 -17.59 17.32
CA GLN A 95 1.90 -16.96 16.92
C GLN A 95 1.89 -15.49 17.37
N SER A 96 2.14 -14.58 16.42
CA SER A 96 1.99 -13.15 16.67
C SER A 96 0.50 -12.77 16.65
N PRO A 97 0.08 -11.72 17.36
CA PRO A 97 -1.30 -11.21 17.28
C PRO A 97 -1.76 -10.95 15.84
N GLY A 98 -0.84 -10.53 14.96
CA GLY A 98 -1.10 -10.33 13.55
C GLY A 98 -1.36 -11.62 12.75
N GLN A 99 -0.78 -12.75 13.16
CA GLN A 99 -1.10 -14.05 12.56
C GLN A 99 -2.49 -14.53 12.98
N VAL A 100 -2.87 -14.33 14.25
CA VAL A 100 -4.21 -14.68 14.77
C VAL A 100 -5.28 -13.86 14.05
N GLY A 101 -5.13 -12.53 13.98
CA GLY A 101 -6.10 -11.67 13.28
C GLY A 101 -6.20 -11.99 11.78
N ARG A 102 -5.10 -12.36 11.13
CA ARG A 102 -5.14 -12.83 9.73
C ARG A 102 -5.91 -14.14 9.61
N GLN A 103 -5.67 -15.12 10.48
CA GLN A 103 -6.40 -16.40 10.44
C GLN A 103 -7.90 -16.22 10.66
N GLU A 104 -8.28 -15.31 11.55
CA GLU A 104 -9.69 -14.95 11.78
C GLU A 104 -10.33 -14.35 10.52
N ILE A 105 -9.66 -13.42 9.85
CA ILE A 105 -10.13 -12.84 8.59
C ILE A 105 -10.30 -13.92 7.52
N ILE A 106 -9.32 -14.82 7.38
CA ILE A 106 -9.39 -15.91 6.39
C ILE A 106 -10.59 -16.81 6.68
N ARG A 107 -10.76 -17.22 7.94
CA ARG A 107 -11.85 -18.08 8.35
C ARG A 107 -13.23 -17.45 8.09
N ASN A 108 -13.37 -16.16 8.35
CA ASN A 108 -14.66 -15.48 8.28
C ASN A 108 -15.04 -15.01 6.87
N PHE A 109 -14.06 -14.73 6.01
CA PHE A 109 -14.30 -14.09 4.71
C PHE A 109 -13.79 -14.85 3.49
N PHE A 110 -12.97 -15.90 3.68
CA PHE A 110 -12.32 -16.62 2.58
C PHE A 110 -12.48 -18.14 2.78
N SER A 111 -13.57 -18.71 2.24
CA SER A 111 -13.84 -20.16 2.15
C SER A 111 -13.12 -20.83 1.00
#